data_AF-A0AAX3UCU7-F1
#
_entry.id   AF-A0AAX3UCU7-F1
#
_cell.length_a   1.000
_cell.length_b   1.000
_cell.length_c   1.000
_cell.angle_alpha   90.00
_cell.angle_beta   90.00
_cell.angle_gamma   90.00
#
_symmetry.space_group_name_H-M   'P 1'
#
loop_
_entity.id
_entity.type
_entity.pdbx_description
1 polymer ?
#
loop_
_entity_poly.entity_id
_entity_poly.type
_entity_poly.pdbx_seq_one_letter_code
_entity_poly.pdbx_strand_id
1 'polypeptide(L)'
;MTEMTDKIWNKLLNLELIIGMIVSIAVGIVGEGLPRLYWSRMCWIALIILALNFILKICGKNKHSVKLISQWLGSLTLILVFDFLIYTTVSTLNLMFKPLILISSIIGLLLLMLVSIPVVVVNFPVVKNWFMRLFMIFILYLNYSHNVNRFLDSSGMIKKIVGSGVIIAIVTFILAFFITKEWQLKFQWNLKFEKSKNFQWVILK
;
A
#
# COMPACT_ATOMS: atom_id res chain seq x y z
N MET A 1 -15.16 -10.81 -18.50
CA MET A 1 -14.79 -11.43 -17.20
C MET A 1 -14.38 -10.35 -16.19
N THR A 2 -15.12 -9.23 -16.13
CA THR A 2 -14.63 -7.94 -15.63
C THR A 2 -15.53 -7.34 -14.54
N GLU A 3 -16.86 -7.42 -14.65
CA GLU A 3 -17.75 -6.83 -13.63
C GLU A 3 -17.77 -7.57 -12.28
N MET A 4 -17.71 -8.90 -12.31
CA MET A 4 -17.79 -9.72 -11.08
C MET A 4 -16.52 -9.58 -10.23
N THR A 5 -15.34 -9.49 -10.86
CA THR A 5 -14.06 -9.22 -10.19
C THR A 5 -14.04 -7.81 -9.62
N ASP A 6 -14.50 -6.80 -10.36
CA ASP A 6 -14.51 -5.41 -9.89
C ASP A 6 -15.45 -5.21 -8.69
N LYS A 7 -16.57 -5.94 -8.66
CA LYS A 7 -17.51 -5.92 -7.53
C LYS A 7 -16.89 -6.54 -6.26
N ILE A 8 -16.09 -7.60 -6.42
CA ILE A 8 -15.38 -8.26 -5.30
C ILE A 8 -14.32 -7.33 -4.73
N TRP A 9 -13.46 -6.74 -5.57
CA TRP A 9 -12.41 -5.82 -5.11
C TRP A 9 -12.98 -4.57 -4.46
N ASN A 10 -14.09 -4.03 -4.98
CA ASN A 10 -14.79 -2.93 -4.33
C ASN A 10 -15.35 -3.29 -2.95
N LYS A 11 -15.85 -4.51 -2.78
CA LYS A 11 -16.36 -5.01 -1.49
C LYS A 11 -15.22 -5.22 -0.49
N LEU A 12 -14.10 -5.79 -0.94
CA LEU A 12 -12.86 -5.92 -0.15
C LEU A 12 -12.37 -4.54 0.32
N LEU A 13 -12.23 -3.58 -0.58
CA LEU A 13 -11.79 -2.23 -0.21
C LEU A 13 -12.77 -1.55 0.78
N ASN A 14 -14.08 -1.75 0.63
CA ASN A 14 -15.05 -1.22 1.60
C ASN A 14 -14.87 -1.84 2.99
N LEU A 15 -14.59 -3.14 3.03
CA LEU A 15 -14.34 -3.86 4.28
C LEU A 15 -13.03 -3.39 4.91
N GLU A 16 -11.97 -3.22 4.13
CA GLU A 16 -10.69 -2.64 4.60
C GLU A 16 -10.86 -1.22 5.15
N LEU A 17 -11.66 -0.37 4.50
CA LEU A 17 -11.96 0.97 5.02
C LEU A 17 -12.67 0.91 6.38
N ILE A 18 -13.66 0.02 6.54
CA ILE A 18 -14.39 -0.13 7.81
C ILE A 18 -13.47 -0.67 8.90
N ILE A 19 -12.70 -1.72 8.62
CA ILE A 19 -11.72 -2.27 9.57
C ILE A 19 -10.69 -1.21 9.93
N GLY A 20 -10.16 -0.48 8.95
CA GLY A 20 -9.20 0.60 9.16
C GLY A 20 -9.74 1.69 10.08
N MET A 21 -11.01 2.09 9.94
CA MET A 21 -11.63 3.06 10.85
C MET A 21 -11.72 2.51 12.28
N ILE A 22 -12.16 1.27 12.46
CA ILE A 22 -12.25 0.62 13.79
C ILE A 22 -10.86 0.53 14.43
N VAL A 23 -9.87 0.07 13.66
CA VAL A 23 -8.47 -0.05 14.11
C VAL A 23 -7.89 1.31 14.47
N SER A 24 -8.16 2.36 13.67
CA SER A 24 -7.70 3.72 13.96
C SER A 24 -8.22 4.22 15.31
N ILE A 25 -9.49 3.95 15.64
CA ILE A 25 -10.08 4.33 16.93
C ILE A 25 -9.45 3.50 18.06
N ALA A 26 -9.39 2.18 17.91
CA ALA A 26 -8.86 1.29 18.93
C ALA A 26 -7.39 1.60 19.26
N VAL A 27 -6.54 1.75 18.24
CA VAL A 27 -5.12 2.07 18.40
C VAL A 27 -4.91 3.52 18.83
N GLY A 28 -5.76 4.45 18.40
CA GLY A 28 -5.72 5.84 18.86
C GLY A 28 -5.89 5.94 20.37
N ILE A 29 -6.93 5.28 20.91
CA ILE A 29 -7.20 5.26 22.36
C ILE A 29 -6.10 4.52 23.13
N VAL A 30 -5.75 3.32 22.69
CA VAL A 30 -4.77 2.46 23.40
C VAL A 30 -3.36 3.03 23.32
N GLY A 31 -2.99 3.57 22.15
CA GLY A 31 -1.67 4.11 21.86
C GLY A 31 -1.37 5.44 22.55
N GLU A 32 -2.38 6.18 22.99
CA GLU A 32 -2.18 7.39 23.83
C GLU A 32 -1.54 7.04 25.18
N GLY A 33 -1.79 5.83 25.70
CA GLY A 33 -1.18 5.33 26.93
C GLY A 33 0.23 4.75 26.75
N LEU A 34 0.78 4.70 25.53
CA LEU A 34 2.09 4.11 25.23
C LEU A 34 3.09 5.20 24.79
N PRO A 35 4.00 5.66 25.68
CA PRO A 35 4.90 6.78 25.39
C PRO A 35 5.82 6.56 24.18
N ARG A 36 6.21 5.30 23.93
CA ARG A 36 7.05 4.92 22.77
C ARG A 36 6.32 4.99 21.44
N LEU A 37 4.99 5.11 21.46
CA LEU A 37 4.12 5.12 20.28
C LEU A 37 3.48 6.49 20.08
N TYR A 38 4.27 7.57 20.24
CA TYR A 38 3.80 8.96 20.16
C TYR A 38 3.06 9.32 18.86
N TRP A 39 3.33 8.59 17.78
CA TRP A 39 2.63 8.72 16.50
C TRP A 39 1.18 8.23 16.56
N SER A 40 0.72 7.58 17.64
CA SER A 40 -0.66 7.11 17.82
C SER A 40 -1.70 8.23 17.65
N ARG A 41 -1.35 9.47 17.98
CA ARG A 41 -2.22 10.64 17.73
C ARG A 41 -2.54 10.86 16.25
N MET A 42 -1.66 10.43 15.34
CA MET A 42 -1.91 10.48 13.90
C MET A 42 -2.98 9.46 13.46
N CYS A 43 -3.37 8.50 14.31
CA CYS A 43 -4.51 7.61 14.04
C CYS A 43 -5.83 8.41 13.91
N TRP A 44 -5.98 9.54 14.61
CA TRP A 44 -7.13 10.42 14.44
C TRP A 44 -7.16 11.09 13.06
N ILE A 45 -5.99 11.47 12.53
CA ILE A 45 -5.87 12.00 11.16
C ILE A 45 -6.14 10.90 10.14
N ALA A 46 -5.59 9.71 10.34
CA ALA A 46 -5.87 8.54 9.52
C ALA A 46 -7.38 8.22 9.48
N LEU A 47 -8.07 8.29 10.63
CA LEU A 47 -9.51 8.11 10.72
C LEU A 47 -10.27 9.14 9.86
N ILE A 48 -9.90 10.41 9.93
CA ILE A 48 -10.52 11.48 9.10
C ILE A 48 -10.33 11.18 7.61
N ILE A 49 -9.12 10.77 7.19
CA ILE A 49 -8.83 10.43 5.79
C ILE A 49 -9.65 9.23 5.32
N LEU A 50 -9.77 8.19 6.16
CA LEU A 50 -10.58 7.00 5.85
C LEU A 50 -12.06 7.34 5.77
N ALA A 51 -12.59 8.10 6.72
CA ALA A 51 -13.99 8.52 6.74
C ALA A 51 -14.31 9.39 5.53
N LEU A 52 -13.44 10.33 5.17
CA LEU A 52 -13.60 11.17 3.98
C LEU A 52 -13.63 10.34 2.71
N ASN A 53 -12.68 9.40 2.55
CA ASN A 53 -12.67 8.49 1.40
C ASN A 53 -13.95 7.64 1.33
N PHE A 54 -14.42 7.13 2.47
CA PHE A 54 -15.63 6.31 2.55
C PHE A 54 -16.90 7.09 2.20
N ILE A 55 -17.06 8.30 2.75
CA ILE A 55 -18.19 9.20 2.45
C ILE A 55 -18.19 9.57 0.98
N LEU A 56 -17.04 10.00 0.43
CA LEU A 56 -16.92 10.34 -0.98
C LEU A 56 -17.25 9.15 -1.88
N LYS A 57 -16.86 7.93 -1.50
CA LYS A 57 -17.19 6.71 -2.24
C LYS A 57 -18.70 6.42 -2.24
N ILE A 58 -19.39 6.64 -1.11
CA ILE A 58 -20.84 6.49 -1.02
C ILE A 58 -21.55 7.55 -1.86
N CYS A 59 -21.19 8.83 -1.70
CA CYS A 59 -21.76 9.93 -2.47
C CYS A 59 -21.47 9.81 -3.97
N GLY A 60 -20.33 9.21 -4.32
CA GLY A 60 -19.90 8.95 -5.69
C GLY A 60 -20.68 7.85 -6.41
N LYS A 61 -21.49 7.04 -5.72
CA LYS A 61 -22.33 6.01 -6.38
C LYS A 61 -23.24 6.60 -7.47
N ASN A 62 -23.77 7.80 -7.24
CA ASN A 62 -24.73 8.44 -8.12
C ASN A 62 -24.12 9.58 -8.96
N LYS A 63 -22.88 9.99 -8.67
CA LYS A 63 -22.21 11.13 -9.33
C LYS A 63 -20.81 10.73 -9.82
N HIS A 64 -20.65 10.66 -11.14
CA HIS A 64 -19.40 10.24 -11.78
C HIS A 64 -18.18 11.09 -11.36
N SER A 65 -18.33 12.42 -11.27
CA SER A 65 -17.25 13.33 -10.84
C SER A 65 -16.79 13.02 -9.40
N VAL A 66 -17.72 12.79 -8.48
CA VAL A 66 -17.42 12.48 -7.08
C VAL A 66 -16.75 11.10 -6.96
N LYS A 67 -17.16 10.13 -7.79
CA LYS A 67 -16.50 8.82 -7.88
C LYS A 67 -15.03 8.97 -8.30
N LEU A 68 -14.76 9.77 -9.33
CA LEU A 68 -13.38 10.02 -9.79
C LEU A 68 -12.53 10.68 -8.70
N ILE A 69 -13.09 11.68 -8.01
CA ILE A 69 -12.39 12.37 -6.90
C ILE A 69 -12.08 11.37 -5.77
N SER A 70 -13.04 10.52 -5.41
CA SER A 70 -12.83 9.47 -4.40
C SER A 70 -11.71 8.51 -4.79
N GLN A 71 -11.67 8.06 -6.06
CA GLN A 71 -10.62 7.17 -6.54
C GLN A 71 -9.24 7.87 -6.57
N TRP A 72 -9.19 9.14 -6.98
CA TRP A 72 -7.96 9.94 -6.97
C TRP A 72 -7.43 10.12 -5.55
N LEU A 73 -8.27 10.59 -4.63
CA LEU A 73 -7.90 10.73 -3.23
C LEU A 73 -7.46 9.38 -2.66
N GLY A 74 -8.21 8.33 -2.95
CA GLY A 74 -7.92 6.97 -2.50
C GLY A 74 -6.57 6.46 -2.99
N SER A 75 -6.21 6.73 -4.24
CA SER A 75 -4.91 6.35 -4.81
C SER A 75 -3.72 7.07 -4.15
N LEU A 76 -3.92 8.32 -3.71
CA LEU A 76 -2.88 9.11 -3.05
C LEU A 76 -2.69 8.73 -1.58
N THR A 77 -3.79 8.47 -0.86
CA THR A 77 -3.77 8.45 0.60
C THR A 77 -3.89 7.06 1.22
N LEU A 78 -4.65 6.14 0.62
CA LEU A 78 -5.05 4.92 1.34
C LEU A 78 -3.90 3.96 1.61
N ILE A 79 -2.94 3.84 0.69
CA ILE A 79 -1.78 2.97 0.90
C ILE A 79 -0.92 3.48 2.07
N LEU A 80 -0.69 4.81 2.13
CA LEU A 80 0.01 5.46 3.24
C LEU A 80 -0.71 5.22 4.57
N VAL A 81 -2.03 5.40 4.58
CA VAL A 81 -2.85 5.24 5.79
C VAL A 81 -2.88 3.80 6.27
N PHE A 82 -3.05 2.83 5.37
CA PHE A 82 -3.08 1.42 5.77
C PHE A 82 -1.73 0.93 6.28
N ASP A 83 -0.63 1.31 5.64
CA ASP A 83 0.70 0.93 6.10
C ASP A 83 1.01 1.55 7.48
N PHE A 84 0.61 2.81 7.69
CA PHE A 84 0.70 3.46 9.00
C PHE A 84 -0.14 2.76 10.07
N LEU A 85 -1.37 2.34 9.74
CA LEU A 85 -2.22 1.60 10.67
C LEU A 85 -1.64 0.22 11.00
N ILE A 86 -1.13 -0.52 10.02
CA ILE A 86 -0.48 -1.80 10.27
C ILE A 86 0.73 -1.61 11.18
N TYR A 87 1.57 -0.61 10.90
CA TYR A 87 2.72 -0.28 11.75
C TYR A 87 2.31 0.00 13.20
N THR A 88 1.32 0.88 13.40
CA THR A 88 0.90 1.29 14.75
C THR A 88 0.19 0.16 15.49
N THR A 89 -0.66 -0.63 14.82
CA THR A 89 -1.31 -1.81 15.42
C THR A 89 -0.29 -2.85 15.86
N VAL A 90 0.63 -3.25 14.97
CA VAL A 90 1.62 -4.29 15.27
C VAL A 90 2.57 -3.83 16.37
N SER A 91 3.00 -2.57 16.32
CA SER A 91 3.84 -1.97 17.38
C SER A 91 3.12 -1.92 18.73
N THR A 92 1.82 -1.60 18.74
CA THR A 92 1.00 -1.62 19.96
C THR A 92 0.92 -3.03 20.55
N LEU A 93 0.64 -4.03 19.70
CA LEU A 93 0.59 -5.43 20.12
C LEU A 93 1.93 -5.93 20.65
N ASN A 94 3.04 -5.58 19.99
CA ASN A 94 4.38 -5.98 20.43
C ASN A 94 4.72 -5.39 21.81
N LEU A 95 4.35 -4.13 22.05
CA LEU A 95 4.60 -3.46 23.33
C LEU A 95 3.74 -4.01 24.47
N MET A 96 2.48 -4.36 24.18
CA MET A 96 1.54 -4.85 25.19
C MET A 96 1.69 -6.36 25.47
N PHE A 97 2.00 -7.16 24.46
CA PHE A 97 1.99 -8.62 24.54
C PHE A 97 3.31 -9.23 24.06
N LYS A 98 4.31 -9.24 24.97
CA LYS A 98 5.63 -9.86 24.72
C LYS A 98 5.60 -11.28 24.12
N PRO A 99 4.76 -12.23 24.57
CA PRO A 99 4.75 -13.58 24.00
C PRO A 99 4.25 -13.62 22.55
N LEU A 100 3.50 -12.61 22.11
CA LEU A 100 2.92 -12.55 20.77
C LEU A 100 3.80 -11.82 19.74
N ILE A 101 4.91 -11.19 20.16
CA ILE A 101 5.76 -10.33 19.31
C ILE A 101 6.09 -10.97 17.95
N LEU A 102 6.48 -12.25 17.94
CA LEU A 102 6.87 -12.93 16.72
C LEU A 102 5.66 -13.14 15.80
N ILE A 103 4.52 -13.56 16.36
CA ILE A 103 3.28 -13.82 15.63
C ILE A 103 2.71 -12.51 15.08
N SER A 104 2.57 -11.47 15.91
CA SER A 104 2.08 -10.15 15.49
C SER A 104 2.95 -9.52 14.41
N SER A 105 4.27 -9.67 14.51
CA SER A 105 5.19 -9.16 13.50
C SER A 105 5.07 -9.91 12.17
N ILE A 106 4.93 -11.23 12.17
CA ILE A 106 4.72 -12.02 10.94
C ILE A 106 3.38 -11.64 10.28
N ILE A 107 2.31 -11.54 11.07
CA ILE A 107 0.99 -11.12 10.58
C ILE A 107 1.06 -9.70 10.01
N GLY A 108 1.79 -8.80 10.67
CA GLY A 108 2.03 -7.44 10.18
C GLY A 108 2.69 -7.41 8.81
N LEU A 109 3.73 -8.23 8.60
CA LEU A 109 4.40 -8.33 7.29
C LEU A 109 3.47 -8.88 6.21
N LEU A 110 2.63 -9.86 6.54
CA LEU A 110 1.64 -10.40 5.60
C LEU A 110 0.57 -9.37 5.23
N LEU A 111 0.08 -8.60 6.22
CA LEU A 111 -0.91 -7.55 5.98
C LEU A 111 -0.37 -6.47 5.04
N LEU A 112 0.89 -6.06 5.21
CA LEU A 112 1.54 -5.08 4.33
C LEU A 112 1.65 -5.55 2.88
N MET A 113 1.67 -6.87 2.64
CA MET A 113 1.68 -7.42 1.27
C MET A 113 0.29 -7.40 0.62
N LEU A 114 -0.78 -7.52 1.41
CA LEU A 114 -2.12 -7.81 0.91
C LEU A 114 -3.03 -6.58 0.88
N VAL A 115 -2.99 -5.72 1.90
CA VAL A 115 -3.95 -4.62 2.09
C VAL A 115 -3.83 -3.55 1.01
N SER A 116 -2.66 -3.40 0.40
CA SER A 116 -2.46 -2.42 -0.69
C SER A 116 -3.06 -2.89 -2.02
N ILE A 117 -3.37 -4.19 -2.19
CA ILE A 117 -3.84 -4.75 -3.46
C ILE A 117 -5.23 -4.21 -3.85
N PRO A 118 -6.27 -4.25 -2.98
CA PRO A 118 -7.59 -3.73 -3.34
C PRO A 118 -7.55 -2.22 -3.63
N VAL A 119 -6.67 -1.48 -2.95
CA VAL A 119 -6.46 -0.05 -3.23
C VAL A 119 -5.97 0.16 -4.65
N VAL A 120 -4.94 -0.59 -5.07
CA VAL A 120 -4.40 -0.51 -6.44
C VAL A 120 -5.49 -0.87 -7.45
N VAL A 121 -6.14 -2.02 -7.29
CA VAL A 121 -7.12 -2.52 -8.27
C VAL A 121 -8.32 -1.57 -8.43
N VAL A 122 -8.82 -1.00 -7.33
CA VAL A 122 -10.04 -0.16 -7.39
C VAL A 122 -9.76 1.29 -7.78
N ASN A 123 -8.62 1.85 -7.36
CA ASN A 123 -8.36 3.28 -7.47
C ASN A 123 -7.37 3.64 -8.58
N PHE A 124 -6.34 2.83 -8.85
CA PHE A 124 -5.31 3.18 -9.83
C PHE A 124 -5.80 3.27 -11.29
N PRO A 125 -6.87 2.57 -11.73
CA PRO A 125 -7.40 2.72 -13.09
C PRO A 125 -7.80 4.16 -13.46
N VAL A 126 -8.10 5.01 -12.47
CA VAL A 126 -8.48 6.42 -12.70
C VAL A 126 -7.31 7.27 -13.23
N VAL A 127 -6.07 6.84 -12.96
CA VAL A 127 -4.84 7.58 -13.28
C VAL A 127 -4.43 7.30 -14.72
N LYS A 128 -4.90 8.15 -15.65
CA LYS A 128 -4.60 8.02 -17.09
C LYS A 128 -3.30 8.73 -17.51
N ASN A 129 -2.94 9.82 -16.85
CA ASN A 129 -1.77 10.63 -17.22
C ASN A 129 -0.46 9.95 -16.76
N TRP A 130 0.52 9.80 -17.67
CA TRP A 130 1.81 9.18 -17.40
C TRP A 130 2.61 9.89 -16.30
N PHE A 131 2.60 11.22 -16.27
CA PHE A 131 3.26 11.98 -15.20
C PHE A 131 2.68 11.64 -13.83
N MET A 132 1.35 11.55 -13.74
CA MET A 132 0.68 11.20 -12.49
C MET A 132 0.92 9.73 -12.10
N ARG A 133 1.06 8.81 -13.06
CA ARG A 133 1.45 7.42 -12.79
C ARG A 133 2.84 7.35 -12.17
N LEU A 134 3.80 8.08 -12.72
CA LEU A 134 5.15 8.19 -12.15
C LEU A 134 5.12 8.81 -10.74
N PHE A 135 4.30 9.84 -10.55
CA PHE A 135 4.12 10.45 -9.23
C PHE A 135 3.53 9.46 -8.20
N MET A 136 2.57 8.62 -8.58
CA MET A 136 2.03 7.57 -7.70
C MET A 136 3.10 6.53 -7.34
N ILE A 137 3.91 6.10 -8.31
CA ILE A 137 5.04 5.19 -8.06
C ILE A 137 6.05 5.85 -7.10
N PHE A 138 6.31 7.14 -7.26
CA PHE A 138 7.21 7.87 -6.37
C PHE A 138 6.67 7.95 -4.93
N ILE A 139 5.37 8.20 -4.74
CA ILE A 139 4.73 8.16 -3.41
C ILE A 139 4.87 6.76 -2.79
N LEU A 140 4.61 5.70 -3.55
CA LEU A 140 4.79 4.32 -3.09
C LEU A 140 6.24 4.05 -2.67
N TYR A 141 7.21 4.50 -3.46
CA TYR A 141 8.62 4.37 -3.15
C TYR A 141 8.98 5.08 -1.84
N LEU A 142 8.54 6.33 -1.65
CA LEU A 142 8.76 7.09 -0.42
C LEU A 142 8.13 6.38 0.78
N ASN A 143 6.91 5.88 0.63
CA ASN A 143 6.21 5.15 1.67
C ASN A 143 7.04 3.95 2.13
N TYR A 144 7.44 3.06 1.22
CA TYR A 144 8.21 1.87 1.59
C TYR A 144 9.63 2.20 2.05
N SER A 145 10.24 3.28 1.57
CA SER A 145 11.59 3.70 1.97
C SER A 145 11.65 4.34 3.35
N HIS A 146 10.56 4.95 3.82
CA HIS A 146 10.50 5.62 5.13
C HIS A 146 9.71 4.83 6.18
N ASN A 147 8.73 4.03 5.78
CA ASN A 147 7.99 3.13 6.67
C ASN A 147 8.60 1.74 6.81
N VAL A 148 9.82 1.48 6.28
CA VAL A 148 10.50 0.17 6.36
C VAL A 148 10.25 -0.46 7.73
N ASN A 149 9.44 -1.52 7.73
CA ASN A 149 8.71 -2.22 8.80
C ASN A 149 9.47 -2.44 10.12
N ARG A 150 9.90 -1.36 10.77
CA ARG A 150 10.58 -1.37 12.06
C ARG A 150 9.53 -1.35 13.15
N PHE A 151 8.67 -2.37 13.17
CA PHE A 151 7.71 -2.53 14.25
C PHE A 151 8.45 -2.44 15.58
N LEU A 152 7.93 -1.63 16.50
CA LEU A 152 8.54 -1.44 17.81
C LEU A 152 8.58 -2.79 18.55
N ASP A 153 9.66 -3.00 19.32
CA ASP A 153 9.93 -4.26 20.04
C ASP A 153 9.86 -5.56 19.22
N SER A 154 10.01 -5.49 17.90
CA SER A 154 10.14 -6.67 17.05
C SER A 154 11.39 -7.51 17.38
N SER A 155 11.28 -8.83 17.18
CA SER A 155 12.36 -9.78 17.43
C SER A 155 13.56 -9.55 16.50
N GLY A 156 14.76 -9.98 16.93
CA GLY A 156 15.98 -9.82 16.14
C GLY A 156 15.93 -10.49 14.77
N MET A 157 15.22 -11.63 14.64
CA MET A 157 14.97 -12.28 13.35
C MET A 157 14.13 -11.40 12.41
N ILE A 158 13.02 -10.85 12.90
CA ILE A 158 12.15 -9.97 12.11
C ILE A 158 12.92 -8.73 11.66
N LYS A 159 13.71 -8.11 12.56
CA LYS A 159 14.56 -6.97 12.21
C LYS A 159 15.56 -7.29 11.10
N LYS A 160 16.15 -8.49 11.12
CA LYS A 160 17.06 -8.94 10.05
C LYS A 160 16.33 -9.16 8.72
N ILE A 161 15.14 -9.76 8.74
CA ILE A 161 14.33 -10.00 7.53
C ILE A 161 13.84 -8.69 6.91
N VAL A 162 13.41 -7.74 7.74
CA VAL A 162 13.02 -6.40 7.26
C VAL A 162 14.24 -5.63 6.77
N GLY A 163 15.35 -5.70 7.51
CA GLY A 163 16.60 -5.01 7.18
C GLY A 163 17.31 -5.52 5.93
N SER A 164 17.05 -6.76 5.49
CA SER A 164 17.60 -7.32 4.25
C SER A 164 16.92 -6.79 2.98
N GLY A 165 15.81 -6.07 3.11
CA GLY A 165 15.05 -5.54 1.97
C GLY A 165 14.21 -6.58 1.22
N VAL A 166 14.27 -7.86 1.60
CA VAL A 166 13.54 -8.95 0.93
C VAL A 166 12.04 -8.71 0.94
N ILE A 167 11.49 -8.27 2.07
CA ILE A 167 10.05 -7.97 2.18
C ILE A 167 9.65 -6.84 1.23
N ILE A 168 10.45 -5.77 1.15
CA ILE A 168 10.18 -4.63 0.28
C ILE A 168 10.20 -5.06 -1.18
N ALA A 169 11.18 -5.90 -1.57
CA ALA A 169 11.26 -6.43 -2.93
C ALA A 169 10.02 -7.25 -3.29
N ILE A 170 9.56 -8.13 -2.39
CA ILE A 170 8.36 -8.95 -2.60
C ILE A 170 7.11 -8.08 -2.71
N VAL A 171 6.91 -7.14 -1.78
CA VAL A 171 5.76 -6.22 -1.78
C VAL A 171 5.74 -5.40 -3.08
N THR A 172 6.89 -4.84 -3.45
CA THR A 172 7.04 -4.05 -4.69
C THR A 172 6.75 -4.89 -5.92
N PHE A 173 7.22 -6.14 -5.97
CA PHE A 173 6.96 -7.06 -7.08
C PHE A 173 5.46 -7.36 -7.23
N ILE A 174 4.78 -7.69 -6.12
CA ILE A 174 3.34 -7.93 -6.11
C ILE A 174 2.58 -6.70 -6.60
N LEU A 175 2.90 -5.52 -6.05
CA LEU A 175 2.23 -4.28 -6.45
C LEU A 175 2.52 -3.90 -7.89
N ALA A 176 3.76 -4.04 -8.36
CA ALA A 176 4.12 -3.78 -9.74
C ALA A 176 3.30 -4.64 -10.70
N PHE A 177 3.06 -5.93 -10.37
CA PHE A 177 2.20 -6.80 -11.17
C PHE A 177 0.78 -6.26 -11.29
N PHE A 178 0.13 -5.91 -10.16
CA PHE A 178 -1.24 -5.37 -10.18
C PHE A 178 -1.32 -4.00 -10.86
N ILE A 179 -0.38 -3.09 -10.57
CA ILE A 179 -0.32 -1.77 -11.21
C ILE A 179 -0.18 -1.91 -12.73
N THR A 180 0.72 -2.77 -13.19
CA THR A 180 0.95 -3.02 -14.63
C THR A 180 -0.33 -3.52 -15.30
N LYS A 181 -1.03 -4.45 -14.65
CA LYS A 181 -2.30 -4.99 -15.11
C LYS A 181 -3.37 -3.90 -15.22
N GLU A 182 -3.56 -3.10 -14.17
CA GLU A 182 -4.60 -2.05 -14.13
C GLU A 182 -4.32 -0.90 -15.10
N TRP A 183 -3.06 -0.56 -15.32
CA TRP A 183 -2.67 0.46 -16.29
C TRP A 183 -2.54 -0.05 -17.71
N GLN A 184 -2.84 -1.33 -17.93
CA GLN A 184 -2.73 -2.03 -19.22
C GLN A 184 -1.38 -1.78 -19.89
N LEU A 185 -0.31 -1.71 -19.08
CA LEU A 185 1.02 -1.53 -19.60
C LEU A 185 1.39 -2.79 -20.38
N LYS A 186 1.43 -2.66 -21.71
CA LYS A 186 1.94 -3.73 -22.57
C LYS A 186 3.43 -3.83 -22.25
N PHE A 187 3.82 -4.82 -21.46
CA PHE A 187 5.22 -5.28 -21.41
C PHE A 187 5.55 -5.89 -22.78
N GLN A 188 5.80 -5.03 -23.77
CA GLN A 188 6.55 -5.44 -24.93
C GLN A 188 7.99 -5.60 -24.45
N TRP A 189 8.36 -6.82 -24.07
CA TRP A 189 9.76 -7.24 -24.04
C TRP A 189 10.29 -7.24 -25.47
N ASN A 190 10.35 -6.07 -26.10
CA ASN A 190 11.14 -5.89 -27.31
C ASN A 190 12.58 -5.68 -26.85
N LEU A 191 13.16 -6.69 -26.19
CA LEU A 191 14.59 -6.92 -26.13
C LEU A 191 15.09 -7.43 -27.51
N LYS A 192 14.46 -6.99 -28.60
CA LYS A 192 15.18 -6.90 -29.85
C LYS A 192 16.17 -5.77 -29.60
N PHE A 193 17.37 -6.14 -29.18
CA PHE A 193 18.55 -5.35 -29.46
C PHE A 193 18.50 -5.09 -30.96
N GLU A 194 17.96 -3.95 -31.37
CA GLU A 194 18.20 -3.47 -32.72
C GLU A 194 19.71 -3.42 -32.82
N LYS A 195 20.26 -4.28 -33.68
CA LYS A 195 21.68 -4.25 -34.01
C LYS A 195 21.94 -2.85 -34.53
N SER A 196 22.46 -1.97 -33.67
CA SER A 196 22.92 -0.67 -34.12
C SER A 196 24.00 -0.95 -35.17
N LYS A 197 23.97 -0.23 -36.29
CA LYS A 197 24.95 -0.40 -37.39
C LYS A 197 26.41 -0.33 -36.89
N ASN A 198 26.64 0.29 -35.73
CA ASN A 198 27.95 0.42 -35.12
C ASN A 198 28.45 -0.89 -34.47
N PHE A 199 27.59 -1.86 -34.17
CA PHE A 199 27.98 -3.12 -33.52
C PHE A 199 28.49 -4.19 -34.50
N GLN A 200 28.27 -4.02 -35.82
CA GLN A 200 28.80 -4.95 -36.83
C GLN A 200 30.30 -4.78 -37.08
N TRP A 201 30.89 -3.63 -36.72
CA TRP A 201 32.30 -3.32 -37.01
C TRP A 201 33.30 -3.91 -36.01
N VAL A 202 32.85 -4.41 -34.85
CA VAL A 202 33.76 -4.89 -33.79
C VAL A 202 34.11 -6.38 -33.93
N ILE A 203 33.39 -7.14 -34.76
CA ILE A 203 33.60 -8.60 -34.92
C ILE A 203 34.51 -8.93 -36.13
N LEU A 204 35.01 -7.91 -36.86
CA LEU A 204 35.85 -8.08 -38.05
C LEU A 204 37.27 -7.50 -37.90
N LYS A 205 37.82 -7.47 -36.68
CA LYS A 205 39.27 -7.26 -36.46
C LYS A 205 39.87 -8.43 -35.71
#